data_AF-A0A352SMS2-F1
#
_entry.id   AF-A0A352SMS2-F1
#
_cell.length_a   1.000
_cell.length_b   1.000
_cell.length_c   1.000
_cell.angle_alpha   90.00
_cell.angle_beta   90.00
_cell.angle_gamma   90.00
#
_symmetry.space_group_name_H-M   'P 1'
#
loop_
_entity.id
_entity.type
_entity.pdbx_description
1 polymer ?
#
loop_
_entity_poly.entity_id
_entity_poly.type
_entity_poly.pdbx_seq_one_letter_code
_entity_poly.pdbx_strand_id
1 'polypeptide(L)' 'MKTIILYTDGACSGNPGPGGWAALLMHGDHEKMLSGADPDTTNNRMEMMAVIEGLRALQEPCLVRVHS' A
#
# COMPACT_ATOMS: atom_id res chain seq x y z
N MET A 1 10.10 4.98 19.33
CA MET A 1 9.11 4.47 18.36
C MET A 1 9.55 4.96 16.98
N LYS A 2 9.69 4.07 15.99
CA LYS A 2 10.09 4.49 14.64
C LYS A 2 8.94 5.25 13.96
N THR A 3 9.27 6.27 13.18
CA THR A 3 8.31 6.98 12.34
C THR A 3 8.49 6.52 10.90
N ILE A 4 7.44 5.97 10.30
CA ILE A 4 7.44 5.47 8.92
C ILE A 4 6.52 6.34 8.09
N ILE A 5 6.98 6.74 6.91
CA ILE A 5 6.11 7.34 5.89
C ILE A 5 5.65 6.20 4.98
N LEU A 6 4.34 6.09 4.78
CA LEU A 6 3.72 5.10 3.92
C LEU A 6 2.95 5.82 2.81
N TYR A 7 3.41 5.70 1.58
CA TYR A 7 2.67 6.12 0.39
C TYR A 7 1.94 4.93 -0.20
N THR A 8 0.69 5.10 -0.60
CA THR A 8 -0.14 4.03 -1.16
C THR A 8 -0.89 4.52 -2.39
N ASP A 9 -1.11 3.62 -3.33
CA ASP A 9 -2.00 3.85 -4.46
C ASP A 9 -2.62 2.52 -4.91
N GLY A 10 -3.79 2.60 -5.51
CA GLY A 10 -4.52 1.45 -6.04
C GLY A 10 -5.41 1.84 -7.21
N ALA A 11 -5.35 1.04 -8.27
CA ALA A 11 -6.09 1.31 -9.50
C ALA A 11 -6.65 0.03 -10.10
N CYS A 12 -7.76 0.15 -10.82
CA CYS A 12 -8.45 -0.93 -11.49
C CYS A 12 -8.88 -0.49 -12.90
N SER A 13 -8.62 -1.35 -13.89
CA SER A 13 -9.08 -1.19 -15.26
C SER A 13 -10.48 -1.78 -15.41
N GLY A 14 -11.50 -0.94 -15.25
CA GLY A 14 -12.88 -1.37 -15.02
C GLY A 14 -13.25 -1.30 -13.53
N ASN A 15 -14.52 -1.51 -13.18
CA ASN A 15 -14.96 -1.48 -11.78
C ASN A 15 -16.24 -2.33 -11.58
N PRO A 16 -16.15 -3.66 -11.60
CA PRO A 16 -14.93 -4.46 -11.41
C PRO A 16 -14.10 -4.71 -12.69
N GLY A 17 -12.85 -5.15 -12.50
CA GLY A 17 -11.92 -5.56 -13.56
C GLY A 17 -10.51 -5.88 -13.03
N PRO A 18 -9.49 -6.06 -13.90
CA PRO A 18 -8.12 -6.25 -13.47
C PRO A 18 -7.57 -5.01 -12.78
N GLY A 19 -7.03 -5.16 -11.57
CA GLY A 19 -6.48 -4.05 -10.79
C GLY A 19 -5.15 -4.39 -10.13
N GLY A 20 -4.46 -3.34 -9.69
CA GLY A 20 -3.19 -3.40 -9.00
C GLY A 20 -3.10 -2.37 -7.89
N TRP A 21 -2.22 -2.64 -6.95
CA TRP A 21 -1.96 -1.77 -5.81
C TRP A 21 -0.45 -1.69 -5.55
N ALA A 22 -0.02 -0.58 -4.96
CA ALA A 22 1.37 -0.38 -4.56
C ALA A 22 1.47 0.35 -3.21
N ALA A 23 2.48 0.01 -2.43
CA ALA A 23 2.80 0.65 -1.17
C ALA A 23 4.31 0.90 -1.06
N LEU A 24 4.71 2.12 -0.73
CA LEU A 24 6.09 2.52 -0.51
C LEU A 24 6.27 2.91 0.96
N LEU A 25 7.06 2.13 1.69
CA LEU A 25 7.48 2.44 3.05
C LEU A 25 8.83 3.16 3.02
N MET A 26 8.94 4.25 3.77
CA MET A 26 10.18 5.02 3.90
C MET A 26 10.56 5.25 5.36
N HIS A 27 11.84 5.07 5.67
CA HIS A 27 12.44 5.35 6.98
C HIS A 27 13.87 5.87 6.83
N GLY A 28 14.05 7.19 6.93
CA GLY A 28 15.32 7.83 6.55
C GLY A 28 15.60 7.57 5.07
N ASP A 29 16.80 7.10 4.76
CA ASP A 29 17.22 6.76 3.38
C ASP A 29 16.79 5.35 2.94
N HIS A 30 16.08 4.59 3.79
CA HIS A 30 15.64 3.25 3.46
C HIS A 30 14.23 3.29 2.87
N GLU A 31 14.10 2.65 1.70
CA GLU A 31 12.83 2.49 1.01
C GLU A 31 12.51 1.00 0.83
N LYS A 32 11.22 0.67 0.93
CA LYS A 32 10.70 -0.66 0.62
C LYS A 32 9.40 -0.53 -0.18
N MET A 33 9.43 -1.00 -1.41
CA MET A 33 8.26 -1.04 -2.28
C MET A 33 7.58 -2.42 -2.20
N LEU A 34 6.26 -2.41 -2.15
CA LEU A 34 5.37 -3.56 -2.22
C LEU A 34 4.36 -3.30 -3.33
N SER A 35 3.96 -4.36 -4.02
CA SER A 35 2.89 -4.29 -5.00
C SER A 35 2.22 -5.65 -5.16
N GLY A 36 1.02 -5.62 -5.72
CA GLY A 36 0.26 -6.80 -6.07
C GLY A 36 -0.82 -6.47 -7.10
N ALA A 37 -1.45 -7.51 -7.62
CA ALA A 37 -2.53 -7.39 -8.60
C ALA A 37 -3.60 -8.44 -8.35
N ASP A 38 -4.83 -8.11 -8.73
CA ASP A 38 -6.00 -8.99 -8.67
C ASP A 38 -6.74 -8.89 -10.02
N PRO A 39 -6.94 -10.01 -10.75
CA PRO A 39 -7.58 -9.98 -12.07
C PRO A 39 -9.07 -9.56 -12.03
N ASP A 40 -9.73 -9.59 -10.87
CA ASP A 40 -11.14 -9.22 -10.74
C ASP A 40 -11.41 -8.49 -9.40
N THR A 41 -11.22 -7.17 -9.41
CA THR A 41 -11.28 -6.32 -8.22
C THR A 41 -11.93 -4.96 -8.53
N THR A 42 -11.91 -4.05 -7.57
CA THR A 42 -12.40 -2.66 -7.71
C THR A 42 -11.32 -1.66 -7.32
N ASN A 43 -11.45 -0.39 -7.74
CA ASN A 43 -10.54 0.68 -7.31
C ASN A 43 -10.40 0.72 -5.79
N ASN A 44 -11.53 0.82 -5.08
CA ASN A 44 -11.54 0.94 -3.62
C ASN A 44 -10.88 -0.27 -2.92
N ARG A 45 -11.01 -1.49 -3.48
CA ARG A 45 -10.34 -2.67 -2.94
C ARG A 45 -8.83 -2.55 -3.09
N MET A 46 -8.34 -2.05 -4.23
CA MET A 46 -6.90 -1.88 -4.47
C MET A 46 -6.30 -0.77 -3.60
N GLU A 47 -6.97 0.38 -3.47
CA GLU A 47 -6.55 1.48 -2.59
C GLU A 47 -6.43 0.99 -1.13
N MET A 48 -7.44 0.26 -0.64
CA MET A 48 -7.39 -0.31 0.72
C MET A 48 -6.33 -1.41 0.85
N MET A 49 -6.14 -2.25 -0.16
CA MET A 49 -5.13 -3.32 -0.13
C MET A 49 -3.72 -2.75 0.00
N ALA A 50 -3.41 -1.64 -0.70
CA ALA A 50 -2.12 -0.96 -0.56
C ALA A 50 -1.84 -0.55 0.89
N VAL A 51 -2.81 0.06 1.58
CA VAL A 51 -2.68 0.46 2.99
C VAL A 51 -2.50 -0.76 3.89
N ILE A 52 -3.31 -1.81 3.68
CA ILE A 52 -3.27 -3.04 4.48
C ILE A 52 -1.90 -3.72 4.36
N GLU A 53 -1.42 -3.95 3.14
CA GLU A 53 -0.16 -4.64 2.91
C GLU A 53 1.06 -3.79 3.32
N GLY A 54 0.98 -2.47 3.14
CA GLY A 54 1.95 -1.52 3.68
C GLY A 54 2.09 -1.61 5.20
N LEU A 55 0.98 -1.60 5.93
CA LEU A 55 0.98 -1.73 7.39
C LEU A 55 1.38 -3.13 7.87
N ARG A 56 0.97 -4.19 7.15
CA ARG A 56 1.31 -5.59 7.48
C ARG A 56 2.81 -5.87 7.34
N ALA A 57 3.53 -5.12 6.53
CA ALA A 57 4.97 -5.27 6.35
C ALA A 57 5.82 -4.74 7.52
N LEU A 58 5.22 -4.03 8.48
CA LEU A 58 5.91 -3.55 9.68
C LEU A 58 6.20 -4.71 10.63
N GLN A 59 7.44 -4.79 11.11
CA GLN A 59 7.91 -5.88 11.97
C GLN A 59 7.70 -5.60 13.47
N GLU A 60 7.36 -4.36 13.81
CA GLU A 60 7.15 -3.89 15.18
C GLU A 60 6.19 -2.69 15.17
N PRO A 61 5.60 -2.30 16.32
CA PRO A 61 4.75 -1.11 16.41
C PRO A 61 5.51 0.19 16.04
N CYS A 62 4.97 0.91 15.06
CA CYS A 62 5.53 2.18 14.57
C CYS A 62 4.48 3.29 14.61
N LEU A 63 4.96 4.55 14.66
CA LEU A 63 4.13 5.69 14.30
C LEU A 63 4.15 5.80 12.77
N VAL A 64 3.00 5.70 12.13
CA VAL A 64 2.92 5.67 10.66
C VAL A 64 2.17 6.90 10.17
N ARG A 65 2.75 7.60 9.19
CA ARG A 65 2.06 8.64 8.43
C ARG A 65 1.68 8.09 7.06
N VAL A 66 0.38 7.94 6.84
CA VAL A 66 -0.16 7.39 5.59
C VAL A 66 -0.53 8.54 4.64
N HIS A 67 -0.09 8.41 3.40
CA HIS A 67 -0.46 9.26 2.27
C HIS A 67 -1.03 8.35 1.18
N SER A 68 -2.28 8.58 0.80
CA SER A 68 -2.99 7.81 -0.23
C SER A 68 -3.69 8.73 -1.21
#